data_AF-A0A528A380-F1
#
_entry.id   AF-A0A528A380-F1
#
_cell.length_a   1.000
_cell.length_b   1.000
_cell.length_c   1.000
_cell.angle_alpha   90.00
_cell.angle_beta   90.00
_cell.angle_gamma   90.00
#
_symmetry.space_group_name_H-M   'P 1'
#
loop_
_entity.id
_entity.type
_entity.pdbx_description
1 polymer ?
#
loop_
_entity_poly.entity_id
_entity_poly.type
_entity_poly.pdbx_seq_one_letter_code
_entity_poly.pdbx_strand_id
1 'polypeptide(L)' 'MVPATIKRTSLSAILLFAAATPAFAHVGIGTTASLSAGFMHPFSGLDHMAVM' A
#
# COMPACT_ATOMS: atom_id res chain seq x y z
N MET A 1 33.14 0.56 3.76
CA MET A 1 32.12 1.37 3.07
C MET A 1 31.04 0.43 2.54
N VAL A 2 29.76 0.68 2.83
CA VAL A 2 28.66 -0.15 2.30
C VAL A 2 28.40 0.19 0.82
N PRO A 3 28.39 -0.77 -0.11
CA PRO A 3 28.11 -0.56 -1.53
C PRO A 3 26.81 0.22 -1.78
N ALA A 4 26.79 1.07 -2.81
CA ALA A 4 25.60 1.86 -3.16
C ALA A 4 24.40 0.98 -3.53
N THR A 5 24.65 -0.17 -4.17
CA THR A 5 23.62 -1.17 -4.50
C THR A 5 22.93 -1.71 -3.25
N ILE A 6 23.70 -2.07 -2.21
CA ILE A 6 23.14 -2.58 -0.94
C ILE A 6 22.28 -1.50 -0.27
N LYS A 7 22.72 -0.24 -0.27
CA LYS A 7 21.90 0.87 0.28
C LYS A 7 20.57 1.03 -0.47
N ARG A 8 20.60 0.95 -1.81
CA ARG A 8 19.39 1.04 -2.64
C ARG A 8 18.45 -0.14 -2.39
N THR A 9 18.96 -1.36 -2.39
CA THR A 9 18.13 -2.56 -2.16
C THR A 9 17.54 -2.58 -0.75
N SER A 10 18.30 -2.17 0.27
CA SER A 10 17.79 -2.07 1.63
C SER A 10 16.70 -1.01 1.75
N LEU A 11 16.87 0.16 1.13
CA LEU A 11 15.84 1.21 1.11
C LEU A 11 14.56 0.71 0.43
N SER A 12 14.69 0.08 -0.75
CA SER A 12 13.55 -0.49 -1.48
C SER A 12 12.82 -1.56 -0.66
N ALA A 13 13.55 -2.44 0.03
CA ALA A 13 12.95 -3.45 0.90
C ALA A 13 12.17 -2.80 2.06
N ILE A 14 12.75 -1.80 2.73
CA ILE A 14 12.09 -1.06 3.81
C ILE A 14 10.81 -0.39 3.31
N LEU A 15 10.86 0.30 2.16
CA LEU A 15 9.70 0.97 1.58
C LEU A 15 8.60 -0.04 1.19
N LEU A 16 8.98 -1.21 0.68
CA LEU A 16 8.03 -2.27 0.34
C LEU A 16 7.31 -2.80 1.58
N PHE A 17 8.03 -3.06 2.68
CA PHE A 17 7.42 -3.49 3.93
C PHE A 17 6.53 -2.41 4.55
N ALA A 18 6.93 -1.13 4.46
CA ALA A 18 6.10 -0.02 4.94
C ALA A 18 4.79 0.09 4.14
N ALA A 19 4.85 -0.06 2.82
CA ALA A 19 3.68 -0.01 1.94
C ALA A 19 2.72 -1.21 2.12
N ALA A 20 3.23 -2.35 2.62
CA ALA A 20 2.41 -3.53 2.90
C ALA A 20 1.65 -3.44 4.24
N THR A 21 1.83 -2.37 5.02
CA THR A 21 1.07 -2.17 6.26
C THR A 21 -0.39 -1.82 5.94
N PRO A 22 -1.38 -2.34 6.69
CA PRO A 22 -2.78 -1.99 6.47
C PRO A 22 -3.01 -0.48 6.62
N ALA A 23 -3.72 0.12 5.65
CA ALA A 23 -4.20 1.48 5.78
C ALA A 23 -5.37 1.52 6.78
N PHE A 24 -5.10 1.92 8.02
CA PHE A 24 -6.09 2.06 9.11
C PHE A 24 -7.05 3.26 8.92
N ALA A 25 -7.45 3.57 7.68
CA ALA A 25 -8.47 4.57 7.39
C ALA A 25 -9.90 4.02 7.53
N HIS A 26 -10.06 2.69 7.62
CA HIS A 26 -11.36 2.03 7.61
C HIS A 26 -11.85 1.71 9.04
N VAL A 27 -12.98 2.29 9.45
CA VAL A 27 -13.59 2.13 10.79
C VAL A 27 -14.53 0.91 10.89
N GLY A 28 -14.44 -0.03 9.94
CA GLY A 28 -15.36 -1.17 9.81
C GLY A 28 -14.67 -2.53 9.95
N ILE A 29 -15.41 -3.52 10.49
CA ILE A 29 -14.97 -4.91 10.58
C ILE A 29 -15.25 -5.61 9.24
N GLY A 30 -14.20 -5.95 8.48
CA GLY A 30 -14.31 -6.59 7.17
C GLY A 30 -12.94 -6.87 6.51
N THR A 31 -12.93 -7.59 5.38
CA THR A 31 -11.71 -8.02 4.66
C THR A 31 -11.03 -6.88 3.86
N THR A 32 -10.89 -5.70 4.45
CA THR A 32 -10.31 -4.51 3.78
C THR A 32 -8.79 -4.45 3.89
N ALA A 33 -8.19 -5.21 4.81
CA ALA A 33 -6.74 -5.33 4.99
C ALA A 33 -6.14 -6.50 4.19
N SER A 34 -6.33 -6.51 2.86
CA SER A 34 -5.72 -7.49 1.95
C SER A 34 -5.00 -6.78 0.81
N LEU A 35 -3.94 -7.41 0.26
CA LEU A 35 -3.23 -6.92 -0.93
C LEU A 35 -4.21 -6.67 -2.10
N SER A 36 -5.17 -7.58 -2.30
CA SER A 36 -6.18 -7.44 -3.35
C SER A 36 -7.12 -6.26 -3.10
N ALA A 37 -7.50 -6.04 -1.83
CA ALA A 37 -8.34 -4.91 -1.44
C ALA A 37 -7.60 -3.58 -1.64
N GLY A 38 -6.33 -3.49 -1.22
CA GLY A 38 -5.49 -2.30 -1.42
C GLY A 38 -5.17 -2.01 -2.90
N PHE A 39 -4.95 -3.05 -3.72
CA PHE A 39 -4.70 -2.90 -5.16
C PHE A 39 -5.95 -2.45 -5.92
N MET A 40 -7.12 -2.98 -5.56
CA MET A 40 -8.39 -2.60 -6.19
C MET A 40 -8.97 -1.30 -5.64
N HIS A 41 -8.48 -0.80 -4.50
CA HIS A 41 -8.96 0.42 -3.85
C HIS A 41 -8.97 1.66 -4.78
N PRO A 42 -7.93 1.94 -5.60
CA PRO A 42 -7.91 3.06 -6.53
C PRO A 42 -8.62 2.78 -7.87
N PHE A 43 -9.25 1.61 -8.02
CA PHE A 43 -9.97 1.21 -9.24
C PHE A 43 -11.43 0.88 -8.97
N SER A 44 -11.84 0.82 -7.70
CA SER A 44 -13.20 0.49 -7.30
C SER A 44 -13.54 1.16 -5.97
N GLY A 45 -14.56 2.03 -6.01
CA GLY A 45 -15.04 2.80 -4.86
C GLY A 45 -16.03 3.87 -5.32
N LEU A 46 -16.98 4.25 -4.46
CA LEU A 46 -17.96 5.31 -4.76
C LEU A 46 -17.28 6.66 -5.03
N ASP A 47 -16.07 6.87 -4.50
CA ASP A 47 -15.24 8.06 -4.72
C ASP A 47 -14.82 8.23 -6.20
N HIS A 48 -14.83 7.16 -7.01
CA HIS A 48 -14.61 7.25 -8.46
C HIS A 48 -15.85 7.69 -9.25
N MET A 49 -17.07 7.49 -8.72
CA MET A 49 -18.31 7.95 -9.38
C MET A 49 -18.57 9.44 -9.17
N ALA A 50 -17.87 10.08 -8.22
CA ALA A 50 -18.03 11.50 -7.90
C ALA A 50 -16.93 12.40 -8.51
N VAL A 51 -15.89 11.84 -9.12
CA VAL A 51 -14.76 12.58 -9.74
C VAL A 51 -14.54 12.14 -11.19
N MET A 52 -15.58 12.26 -12.02
CA MET A 52 -15.39 12.47 -13.46
C MET A 52 -15.62 13.96 -13.74
#